data_AF-A0A2V6AH09-F1
#
_entry.id   AF-A0A2V6AH09-F1
#
_cell.length_a   1.000
_cell.length_b   1.000
_cell.length_c   1.000
_cell.angle_alpha   90.00
_cell.angle_beta   90.00
_cell.angle_gamma   90.00
#
_symmetry.space_group_name_H-M   'P 1'
#
loop_
_entity.id
_entity.type
_entity.pdbx_description
1 polymer ?
#
loop_
_entity_poly.entity_id
_entity_poly.type
_entity_poly.pdbx_seq_one_letter_code
_entity_poly.pdbx_strand_id
1 'polypeptide(L)'
;MLTRDACSLISKEEVESIQEAPMNETKSNERSDGVFRISQCLYTAAEFSKSVNLALVQTDPNQPNKRSPKDFWKEKFGAYEGNEKERDEKAETKSLEEERGAPPKKITGLGDDAYWVSNRFGGVLYVLKGDAFISVGIGGTDDEETKLKKSKVLAQKALQRL
;
A
#
# COMPACT_ATOMS: atom_id res chain seq x y z
N MET A 1 15.79 -7.38 16.08
CA MET A 1 15.30 -7.02 14.72
C MET A 1 15.30 -5.51 14.62
N LEU A 2 15.85 -4.93 13.55
CA LEU A 2 15.80 -3.49 13.34
C LEU A 2 14.36 -3.08 13.03
N THR A 3 13.79 -2.24 13.89
CA THR A 3 12.48 -1.63 13.68
C THR A 3 12.61 -0.64 12.53
N ARG A 4 11.96 -0.91 11.39
CA ARG A 4 12.03 -0.04 10.20
C ARG A 4 10.90 0.98 10.24
N ASP A 5 11.22 2.22 9.88
CA ASP A 5 10.26 3.32 9.79
C ASP A 5 9.90 3.60 8.32
N ALA A 6 8.63 3.89 8.04
CA ALA A 6 8.16 4.14 6.68
C ALA A 6 8.85 5.33 6.02
N CYS A 7 9.18 6.41 6.75
CA CYS A 7 9.89 7.57 6.19
C CYS A 7 11.35 7.27 5.84
N SER A 8 11.92 6.18 6.36
CA SER A 8 13.26 5.74 5.97
C SER A 8 13.30 4.99 4.64
N LEU A 9 12.14 4.59 4.09
CA LEU A 9 12.06 3.77 2.87
C LEU A 9 12.13 4.59 1.58
N ILE A 10 11.72 5.85 1.59
CA ILE A 10 11.73 6.74 0.43
C ILE A 10 12.14 8.13 0.91
N SER A 11 13.04 8.81 0.19
CA SER A 11 13.40 10.19 0.55
C SER A 11 12.33 11.18 0.09
N LYS A 12 12.30 12.36 0.73
CA LYS A 12 11.40 13.45 0.34
C LYS A 12 11.63 13.86 -1.13
N GLU A 13 12.89 13.95 -1.55
CA GLU A 13 13.30 14.36 -2.90
C GLU A 13 12.88 13.33 -3.95
N GLU A 14 12.91 12.04 -3.61
CA GLU A 14 12.39 10.98 -4.47
C GLU A 14 10.87 11.11 -4.66
N VAL A 15 10.13 11.42 -3.59
CA VAL A 15 8.68 11.66 -3.67
C VAL A 15 8.37 12.91 -4.48
N GLU A 16 9.10 14.01 -4.27
CA GLU A 16 8.96 15.25 -5.05
C GLU A 16 9.16 15.01 -6.54
N SER A 17 10.22 14.28 -6.90
CA SER A 17 10.53 13.98 -8.29
C SER A 17 9.47 13.10 -8.96
N ILE A 18 8.86 12.15 -8.24
CA ILE A 18 7.86 11.23 -8.81
C ILE A 18 6.47 11.88 -8.86
N GLN A 19 6.14 12.66 -7.83
CA GLN A 19 4.86 13.34 -7.73
C GLN A 19 4.81 14.62 -8.56
N GLU A 20 5.97 15.12 -9.00
CA GLU A 20 6.13 16.37 -9.75
C GLU A 20 5.53 17.55 -8.98
N ALA A 21 5.67 17.53 -7.66
CA ALA A 21 5.14 18.53 -6.75
C ALA A 21 6.10 18.76 -5.59
N PRO A 22 6.28 20.02 -5.14
CA PRO A 22 7.10 20.30 -3.98
C PRO A 22 6.46 19.72 -2.72
N MET A 23 7.28 19.05 -1.90
CA MET A 23 6.88 18.56 -0.58
C MET A 23 7.32 19.59 0.46
N ASN A 24 6.44 19.97 1.36
CA ASN A 24 6.78 20.89 2.45
C ASN A 24 7.33 20.11 3.64
N GLU A 25 6.65 19.01 4.00
CA GLU A 25 6.89 18.29 5.24
C GLU A 25 6.85 16.78 5.03
N THR A 26 7.56 16.07 5.91
CA THR A 26 7.50 14.62 6.05
C THR A 26 7.18 14.30 7.49
N LYS A 27 6.04 13.63 7.74
CA LYS A 27 5.58 13.28 9.09
C LYS A 27 5.53 11.77 9.23
N SER A 28 6.33 11.24 10.17
CA SER A 28 6.20 9.85 10.61
C SER A 28 5.16 9.75 11.72
N ASN A 29 4.35 8.71 11.65
CA ASN A 29 3.47 8.27 12.73
C ASN A 29 3.60 6.76 12.89
N GLU A 30 3.49 6.28 14.12
CA GLU A 30 3.53 4.85 14.41
C GLU A 30 2.37 4.48 15.33
N ARG A 31 1.77 3.34 15.04
CA ARG A 31 0.79 2.71 15.94
C ARG A 31 0.95 1.21 15.95
N SER A 32 0.60 0.60 17.08
CA SER A 32 0.31 -0.83 17.14
C SER A 32 -1.22 -1.00 17.21
N ASP A 33 -1.75 -1.98 16.48
CA ASP A 33 -3.15 -2.40 16.60
C ASP A 33 -3.30 -3.67 17.46
N GLY A 34 -2.24 -4.07 18.17
CA GLY A 34 -2.18 -5.28 18.99
C GLY A 34 -1.78 -6.55 18.22
N VAL A 35 -1.65 -6.47 16.90
CA VAL A 35 -1.21 -7.56 16.02
C VAL A 35 -0.07 -7.10 15.11
N PHE A 36 -0.24 -5.94 14.49
CA PHE A 36 0.71 -5.31 13.62
C PHE A 36 1.25 -4.02 14.21
N ARG A 37 2.54 -3.80 13.98
CA ARG A 37 3.13 -2.47 14.03
C ARG A 37 2.94 -1.81 12.66
N ILE A 38 2.29 -0.66 12.66
CA ILE A 38 2.02 0.14 11.47
C ILE A 38 2.80 1.44 11.61
N SER A 39 3.84 1.59 10.80
CA SER A 39 4.55 2.86 10.61
C SER A 39 3.98 3.55 9.36
N GLN A 40 3.66 4.83 9.45
CA GLN A 40 3.10 5.63 8.37
C GLN A 40 3.99 6.85 8.14
N CYS A 41 4.22 7.18 6.88
CA CYS A 41 4.90 8.37 6.46
C CYS A 41 4.01 9.19 5.53
N LEU A 42 3.65 10.39 5.96
CA LEU A 42 2.92 11.36 5.16
C LEU A 42 3.89 12.39 4.60
N TYR A 43 4.01 12.44 3.28
CA TYR A 43 4.69 13.48 2.54
C TYR A 43 3.67 14.52 2.14
N THR A 44 3.68 15.65 2.84
CA THR A 44 2.72 16.73 2.63
C THR A 44 3.22 17.62 1.51
N ALA A 45 2.50 17.63 0.39
CA ALA A 45 2.77 18.51 -0.73
C ALA A 45 2.37 19.97 -0.44
N ALA A 46 2.97 20.94 -1.13
CA ALA A 46 2.52 22.34 -1.04
C ALA A 46 1.07 22.49 -1.49
N GLU A 47 0.68 21.76 -2.55
CA GLU A 47 -0.71 21.51 -2.88
C GLU A 47 -1.16 20.25 -2.13
N PHE A 48 -1.85 20.41 -0.99
CA PHE A 48 -2.19 19.28 -0.10
C PHE A 48 -2.87 18.10 -0.82
N SER A 49 -3.65 18.39 -1.86
CA SER A 49 -4.32 17.39 -2.70
C SER A 49 -3.33 16.36 -3.27
N LYS A 50 -2.08 16.75 -3.53
CA LYS A 50 -0.99 15.93 -4.10
C LYS A 50 -0.12 15.24 -3.06
N SER A 51 -0.54 15.19 -1.79
CA SER A 51 0.22 14.51 -0.76
C SER A 51 0.31 13.00 -1.01
N VAL A 52 1.38 12.38 -0.51
CA VAL A 52 1.63 10.94 -0.66
C VAL A 52 1.68 10.32 0.73
N ASN A 53 1.01 9.17 0.89
CA ASN A 53 1.02 8.40 2.12
C ASN A 53 1.63 7.01 1.88
N LEU A 54 2.66 6.67 2.64
CA LEU A 54 3.29 5.36 2.66
C LEU A 54 3.06 4.73 4.03
N ALA A 55 2.48 3.54 4.08
CA ALA A 55 2.45 2.74 5.31
C ALA A 55 3.32 1.50 5.15
N LEU A 56 4.06 1.16 6.21
CA LEU A 56 4.75 -0.10 6.41
C LEU A 56 4.06 -0.85 7.54
N VAL A 57 3.59 -2.07 7.23
CA VAL A 57 2.96 -2.97 8.19
C VAL A 57 3.86 -4.16 8.43
N GLN A 58 4.18 -4.41 9.70
CA GLN A 58 5.04 -5.50 10.15
C GLN A 58 4.38 -6.20 11.33
N THR A 59 4.80 -7.43 11.62
CA THR A 59 4.44 -8.09 12.88
C THR A 59 4.85 -7.19 14.06
N ASP A 60 3.98 -7.02 15.05
CA ASP A 60 4.36 -6.33 16.27
C ASP A 60 5.39 -7.18 17.03
N PRO A 61 6.61 -6.68 17.28
CA PRO A 61 7.64 -7.43 18.01
C PRO A 61 7.21 -7.79 19.44
N ASN A 62 6.24 -7.07 20.02
CA ASN A 62 5.69 -7.34 21.34
C ASN A 62 4.59 -8.42 21.34
N GLN A 63 4.12 -8.84 20.16
CA GLN A 63 3.04 -9.82 19.98
C GLN A 63 3.36 -10.85 18.86
N PRO A 64 4.51 -11.55 18.87
CA PRO A 64 5.02 -12.30 17.72
C PRO A 64 4.14 -13.50 17.26
N ASN A 65 3.19 -13.94 18.08
CA ASN A 65 2.48 -15.21 17.88
C ASN A 65 0.99 -15.08 17.48
N LYS A 66 0.48 -13.89 17.14
CA LYS A 66 -0.97 -13.69 16.95
C LYS A 66 -1.46 -13.73 15.51
N ARG A 67 -0.68 -13.24 14.54
CA ARG A 67 -1.02 -13.24 13.11
C ARG A 67 0.15 -12.68 12.30
N SER A 68 0.50 -13.29 11.16
CA SER A 68 1.53 -12.74 10.28
C SER A 68 0.93 -11.77 9.24
N PRO A 69 1.75 -10.85 8.68
CA PRO A 69 1.34 -10.03 7.54
C PRO A 69 0.89 -10.86 6.32
N LYS A 70 1.42 -12.09 6.16
CA LYS A 70 0.96 -13.03 5.11
C LYS A 70 -0.44 -13.57 5.39
N ASP A 71 -0.81 -13.82 6.64
CA ASP A 71 -2.18 -14.23 6.99
C ASP A 71 -3.19 -13.11 6.76
N PHE A 72 -2.80 -11.86 7.04
CA PHE A 72 -3.59 -10.69 6.63
C PHE A 72 -3.73 -10.60 5.12
N TRP A 73 -2.62 -10.79 4.40
CA TRP A 73 -2.62 -10.75 2.94
C TRP A 73 -3.57 -11.79 2.34
N LYS A 74 -3.49 -13.04 2.79
CA LYS A 74 -4.34 -14.13 2.32
C LYS A 74 -5.82 -13.88 2.61
N GLU A 75 -6.15 -13.33 3.79
CA GLU A 75 -7.55 -12.96 4.09
C GLU A 75 -8.05 -11.84 3.16
N LYS A 76 -7.24 -10.81 2.95
CA LYS A 76 -7.62 -9.63 2.18
C LYS A 76 -7.66 -9.88 0.67
N PHE A 77 -6.71 -10.66 0.15
CA PHE A 77 -6.48 -10.80 -1.28
C PHE A 77 -6.59 -12.23 -1.81
N GLY A 78 -6.65 -13.24 -0.94
CA GLY A 78 -6.66 -14.66 -1.35
C GLY A 78 -7.87 -15.03 -2.22
N ALA A 79 -9.01 -14.35 -2.07
CA ALA A 79 -10.17 -14.54 -2.95
C ALA A 79 -9.92 -14.06 -4.39
N TYR A 80 -8.94 -13.19 -4.60
CA TYR A 80 -8.54 -12.64 -5.90
C TYR A 80 -7.23 -13.26 -6.40
N GLU A 81 -6.77 -14.36 -5.79
CA GLU A 81 -5.71 -15.20 -6.32
C GLU A 81 -6.31 -16.12 -7.39
N GLY A 82 -6.02 -15.85 -8.67
CA GLY A 82 -6.57 -16.60 -9.80
C GLY A 82 -6.71 -15.75 -11.07
N ASN A 83 -6.81 -16.42 -12.22
CA ASN A 83 -7.01 -15.80 -13.54
C ASN A 83 -8.32 -14.99 -13.56
N GLU A 84 -8.34 -13.89 -14.32
CA GLU A 84 -9.51 -13.00 -14.45
C GLU A 84 -10.80 -13.75 -14.80
N LYS A 85 -10.71 -14.85 -15.55
CA LYS A 85 -11.86 -15.69 -15.97
C LYS A 85 -12.55 -16.47 -14.85
N GLU A 86 -11.86 -16.77 -13.74
CA GLU A 86 -12.47 -17.47 -12.58
C GLU A 86 -13.08 -16.49 -11.56
N ARG A 87 -12.90 -15.18 -11.76
CA ARG A 87 -13.36 -14.14 -10.84
C ARG A 87 -14.82 -13.74 -11.08
N ASP A 88 -15.27 -13.76 -12.34
CA ASP A 88 -16.64 -13.39 -12.69
C ASP A 88 -17.67 -14.35 -12.05
N GLU A 89 -17.35 -15.64 -11.91
CA GLU A 89 -18.27 -16.62 -11.29
C GLU A 89 -18.30 -16.57 -9.75
N LYS A 90 -17.25 -16.06 -9.08
CA LYS A 90 -17.16 -16.01 -7.60
C LYS A 90 -17.61 -14.68 -7.01
N ALA A 91 -17.78 -13.64 -7.81
CA ALA A 91 -18.26 -12.33 -7.38
C ALA A 91 -19.74 -12.36 -6.95
N GLU A 92 -20.53 -13.33 -7.42
CA GLU A 92 -21.97 -13.42 -7.13
C GLU A 92 -22.33 -13.95 -5.73
N THR A 93 -21.37 -14.49 -4.94
CA THR A 93 -21.72 -15.25 -3.71
C THR A 93 -21.29 -14.67 -2.36
N LYS A 94 -20.75 -13.44 -2.27
CA LYS A 94 -20.46 -12.83 -0.94
C LYS A 94 -20.86 -11.36 -0.86
N SER A 95 -22.15 -11.17 -0.66
CA SER A 95 -22.83 -9.96 -0.19
C SER A 95 -22.45 -9.62 1.26
N LEU A 96 -21.33 -8.91 1.46
CA LEU A 96 -21.05 -8.21 2.74
C LEU A 96 -20.20 -6.93 2.60
N GLU A 97 -20.05 -6.35 1.40
CA GLU A 97 -19.17 -5.18 1.19
C GLU A 97 -19.73 -4.17 0.17
N GLU A 98 -20.92 -3.63 0.44
CA GLU A 98 -21.52 -2.52 -0.33
C GLU A 98 -20.73 -1.19 -0.22
N GLU A 99 -19.53 -1.17 0.36
CA GLU A 99 -18.61 -0.02 0.35
C GLU A 99 -17.30 -0.24 -0.44
N ARG A 100 -17.04 -1.44 -0.97
CA ARG A 100 -15.81 -1.72 -1.73
C ARG A 100 -16.09 -1.65 -3.22
N GLY A 101 -15.44 -0.70 -3.89
CA GLY A 101 -15.52 -0.50 -5.34
C GLY A 101 -15.01 -1.70 -6.15
N ALA A 102 -14.56 -1.44 -7.38
CA ALA A 102 -14.08 -2.48 -8.29
C ALA A 102 -13.08 -3.47 -7.61
N PRO A 103 -13.13 -4.77 -7.97
CA PRO A 103 -12.29 -5.79 -7.34
C PRO A 103 -10.80 -5.44 -7.46
N PRO A 104 -9.97 -5.77 -6.44
CA PRO A 104 -8.54 -5.49 -6.50
C PRO A 104 -7.85 -6.06 -7.75
N LYS A 105 -7.11 -5.20 -8.45
CA LYS A 105 -6.34 -5.58 -9.65
C LYS A 105 -4.99 -6.14 -9.23
N LYS A 106 -4.70 -7.39 -9.62
CA LYS A 106 -3.41 -8.02 -9.32
C LYS A 106 -2.30 -7.36 -10.14
N ILE A 107 -1.16 -7.08 -9.49
CA ILE A 107 0.01 -6.44 -10.09
C ILE A 107 1.16 -7.44 -10.07
N THR A 108 1.65 -7.79 -11.26
CA THR A 108 2.78 -8.73 -11.39
C THR A 108 4.12 -8.00 -11.33
N GLY A 109 5.17 -8.70 -10.90
CA GLY A 109 6.55 -8.20 -10.92
C GLY A 109 6.91 -7.19 -9.83
N LEU A 110 6.11 -7.09 -8.75
CA LEU A 110 6.35 -6.17 -7.64
C LEU A 110 6.18 -6.88 -6.30
N GLY A 111 7.22 -6.86 -5.47
CA GLY A 111 7.22 -7.60 -4.21
C GLY A 111 7.12 -9.11 -4.42
N ASP A 112 6.64 -9.82 -3.40
CA ASP A 112 6.27 -11.23 -3.49
C ASP A 112 4.82 -11.37 -4.00
N ASP A 113 3.97 -10.38 -3.70
CA ASP A 113 2.64 -10.22 -4.28
C ASP A 113 2.21 -8.75 -4.21
N ALA A 114 1.31 -8.30 -5.11
CA ALA A 114 0.84 -6.93 -5.13
C ALA A 114 -0.56 -6.77 -5.71
N TYR A 115 -1.33 -5.84 -5.15
CA TYR A 115 -2.68 -5.50 -5.58
C TYR A 115 -2.91 -4.00 -5.59
N TRP A 116 -3.60 -3.53 -6.62
CA TRP A 116 -4.16 -2.19 -6.68
C TRP A 116 -5.62 -2.23 -6.25
N VAL A 117 -5.98 -1.40 -5.28
CA VAL A 117 -7.36 -1.27 -4.80
C VAL A 117 -7.86 0.11 -5.19
N SER A 118 -8.72 0.18 -6.21
CA SER A 118 -9.32 1.44 -6.69
C SER A 118 -10.26 2.02 -5.62
N ASN A 119 -10.30 3.34 -5.52
CA ASN A 119 -11.22 4.07 -4.65
C ASN A 119 -11.58 5.42 -5.29
N ARG A 120 -12.47 6.19 -4.67
CA ARG A 120 -12.93 7.49 -5.20
C ARG A 120 -11.82 8.54 -5.44
N PHE A 121 -10.62 8.32 -4.90
CA PHE A 121 -9.47 9.22 -5.01
C PHE A 121 -8.38 8.69 -5.96
N GLY A 122 -8.63 7.57 -6.64
CA GLY A 122 -7.71 6.96 -7.61
C GLY A 122 -7.12 5.64 -7.16
N GLY A 123 -7.14 5.29 -5.86
CA GLY A 123 -6.74 3.97 -5.37
C GLY A 123 -5.49 3.94 -4.49
N VAL A 124 -5.17 2.74 -3.98
CA VAL A 124 -4.01 2.45 -3.13
C VAL A 124 -3.32 1.19 -3.61
N LEU A 125 -2.00 1.23 -3.77
CA LEU A 125 -1.18 0.08 -4.10
C LEU A 125 -0.74 -0.63 -2.82
N TYR A 126 -1.00 -1.93 -2.72
CA TYR A 126 -0.52 -2.80 -1.65
C TYR A 126 0.56 -3.74 -2.22
N VAL A 127 1.65 -3.93 -1.47
CA VAL A 127 2.76 -4.80 -1.89
C VAL A 127 3.27 -5.60 -0.71
N LEU A 128 3.20 -6.91 -0.81
CA LEU A 128 3.76 -7.87 0.15
C LEU A 128 5.24 -8.11 -0.14
N LYS A 129 6.06 -8.17 0.90
CA LYS A 129 7.47 -8.58 0.80
C LYS A 129 7.93 -9.23 2.10
N GLY A 130 8.28 -10.51 2.05
CA GLY A 130 8.63 -11.28 3.22
C GLY A 130 7.50 -11.25 4.26
N ASP A 131 7.85 -10.96 5.51
CA ASP A 131 6.87 -10.83 6.60
C ASP A 131 6.49 -9.37 6.87
N ALA A 132 6.38 -8.56 5.82
CA ALA A 132 5.89 -7.20 5.86
C ALA A 132 5.10 -6.88 4.59
N PHE A 133 4.27 -5.84 4.64
CA PHE A 133 3.73 -5.24 3.42
C PHE A 133 3.74 -3.72 3.52
N ILE A 134 3.79 -3.07 2.36
CA ILE A 134 3.62 -1.63 2.25
C ILE A 134 2.31 -1.28 1.57
N SER A 135 1.77 -0.10 1.87
CA SER A 135 0.72 0.52 1.07
C SER A 135 1.12 1.94 0.65
N VAL A 136 0.81 2.28 -0.60
CA VAL A 136 1.14 3.59 -1.21
C VAL A 136 -0.15 4.21 -1.74
N GLY A 137 -0.51 5.37 -1.19
CA GLY A 137 -1.59 6.21 -1.68
C GLY A 137 -1.04 7.51 -2.23
N ILE A 138 -1.48 7.89 -3.43
CA ILE A 138 -1.06 9.11 -4.12
C ILE A 138 -2.26 10.02 -4.33
N GLY A 139 -2.15 11.25 -3.83
CA GLY A 139 -3.11 12.30 -4.10
C GLY A 139 -2.94 12.95 -5.48
N GLY A 140 -3.77 13.95 -5.78
CA GLY A 140 -3.72 14.76 -6.99
C GLY A 140 -4.84 14.43 -7.97
N THR A 141 -4.83 15.13 -9.10
CA THR A 141 -5.86 15.04 -10.15
C THR A 141 -5.52 14.05 -11.27
N ASP A 142 -4.35 13.41 -11.20
CA ASP A 142 -3.95 12.39 -12.16
C ASP A 142 -4.98 11.25 -12.22
N ASP A 143 -5.12 10.66 -13.41
CA ASP A 143 -5.94 9.48 -13.64
C ASP A 143 -5.39 8.25 -12.90
N GLU A 144 -6.22 7.22 -12.80
CA GLU A 144 -5.88 5.98 -12.08
C GLU A 144 -4.64 5.27 -12.64
N GLU A 145 -4.46 5.26 -13.97
CA GLU A 145 -3.32 4.60 -14.61
C GLU A 145 -2.01 5.32 -14.25
N THR A 146 -2.02 6.66 -14.31
CA THR A 146 -0.88 7.51 -13.93
C THR A 146 -0.55 7.36 -12.44
N LYS A 147 -1.56 7.37 -11.56
CA LYS A 147 -1.38 7.14 -10.11
C LYS A 147 -0.81 5.77 -9.82
N LEU A 148 -1.28 4.72 -10.49
CA LEU A 148 -0.74 3.38 -10.35
C LEU A 148 0.72 3.32 -10.81
N LYS A 149 1.08 3.95 -11.94
CA LYS A 149 2.48 4.01 -12.42
C LYS A 149 3.38 4.67 -11.38
N LYS A 150 3.02 5.86 -10.89
CA LYS A 150 3.77 6.58 -9.84
C LYS A 150 3.90 5.73 -8.56
N SER A 151 2.80 5.07 -8.15
CA SER A 151 2.78 4.19 -6.96
C SER A 151 3.71 3.00 -7.09
N LYS A 152 3.80 2.39 -8.28
CA LYS A 152 4.74 1.29 -8.55
C LYS A 152 6.19 1.74 -8.40
N VAL A 153 6.54 2.91 -8.92
CA VAL A 153 7.91 3.46 -8.81
C VAL A 153 8.26 3.73 -7.35
N LEU A 154 7.36 4.35 -6.58
CA LEU A 154 7.55 4.57 -5.15
C LEU A 154 7.68 3.25 -4.38
N ALA A 155 6.83 2.27 -4.68
CA ALA A 155 6.89 0.95 -4.05
C ALA A 155 8.22 0.25 -4.36
N GLN A 156 8.70 0.29 -5.61
CA GLN A 156 10.00 -0.28 -5.98
C GLN A 156 11.14 0.34 -5.17
N LYS A 157 11.15 1.67 -5.02
CA LYS A 157 12.14 2.38 -4.18
C LYS A 157 12.06 1.96 -2.72
N ALA A 158 10.85 1.89 -2.17
CA ALA A 158 10.65 1.44 -0.79
C ALA A 158 11.17 0.01 -0.56
N LEU A 159 10.86 -0.90 -1.50
CA LEU A 159 11.30 -2.30 -1.42
C LEU A 159 12.83 -2.47 -1.47
N GLN A 160 13.56 -1.56 -2.11
CA GLN A 160 15.04 -1.60 -2.12
C GLN A 160 15.65 -1.33 -0.73
N ARG A 161 14.89 -0.72 0.18
CA ARG A 161 15.32 -0.34 1.54
C ARG A 161 14.60 -1.15 2.64
N LEU A 162 13.64 -1.98 2.23
CA LEU A 162 12.93 -2.96 3.07
C LEU A 162 13.74 -4.24 3.25
#